data_AF-A0A7M5UJP3-F1
#
_entry.id   AF-A0A7M5UJP3-F1
#
_cell.length_a   1.000
_cell.length_b   1.000
_cell.length_c   1.000
_cell.angle_alpha   90.00
_cell.angle_beta   90.00
_cell.angle_gamma   90.00
#
_symmetry.space_group_name_H-M   'P 1'
#
loop_
_entity.id
_entity.type
_entity.pdbx_description
1 polymer ?
#
loop_
_entity_poly.entity_id
_entity_poly.type
_entity_poly.pdbx_seq_one_letter_code
_entity_poly.pdbx_strand_id
1 'polypeptide(L)'
;MSATITSDETTDTTIQPRSAASSQNVWTNQIGVIFGGSATFCITLIALMMFFRGRRKKKKFNQSVDSIEGPGDDVSVYISQYSNSQSDEEEILSLVHYLMSLDLHCHVDLLNQVEINNMGGLPNWIPEHILSVKKILMIISKEYLQALNLQGVDENDAQVCKIHAEFGYIKSILYHSCTKASPRLVLLFGRGVNFQDLPNELQGLPYCYYPKRFKIPEDENCRKLLGMLKDAEPLKLSTDFISRASSSFSSNDFELAETVL
;
A
#
# COMPACT_ATOMS: atom_id res chain seq x y z
N MET A 1 23.26 -75.75 13.77
CA MET A 1 24.19 -75.84 12.62
C MET A 1 24.45 -74.41 12.18
N SER A 2 25.41 -73.75 12.83
CA SER A 2 26.80 -73.57 12.35
C SER A 2 26.85 -72.53 11.23
N ALA A 3 27.12 -71.26 11.59
CA ALA A 3 28.42 -70.56 11.47
C ALA A 3 28.72 -70.21 9.99
N THR A 4 29.07 -68.97 9.65
CA THR A 4 30.47 -68.51 9.75
C THR A 4 30.56 -66.99 9.65
N ILE A 5 31.37 -66.44 10.56
CA ILE A 5 31.91 -65.08 10.60
C ILE A 5 33.16 -65.05 9.72
N THR A 6 33.37 -63.97 8.96
CA THR A 6 34.69 -63.60 8.44
C THR A 6 34.94 -62.12 8.72
N SER A 7 36.04 -61.88 9.40
CA SER A 7 36.61 -60.58 9.74
C SER A 7 37.90 -60.34 8.95
N ASP A 8 38.26 -59.05 8.90
CA ASP A 8 39.59 -58.44 8.83
C ASP A 8 40.30 -58.10 7.52
N GLU A 9 41.07 -57.01 7.68
CA GLU A 9 42.23 -56.49 6.96
C GLU A 9 41.99 -55.48 5.82
N THR A 10 42.72 -54.36 5.68
CA THR A 10 43.75 -53.67 6.48
C THR A 10 43.83 -52.25 5.90
N THR A 11 43.99 -51.23 6.74
CA THR A 11 44.30 -49.85 6.32
C THR A 11 45.79 -49.61 6.55
N ASP A 12 46.55 -49.46 5.47
CA ASP A 12 47.93 -48.99 5.55
C ASP A 12 48.21 -48.11 4.32
N THR A 13 48.41 -46.81 4.54
CA THR A 13 48.96 -45.93 3.49
C THR A 13 49.92 -44.94 4.12
N THR A 14 51.17 -45.37 4.05
CA THR A 14 52.43 -44.70 4.35
C THR A 14 52.51 -43.29 3.78
N ILE A 15 52.79 -42.33 4.68
CA ILE A 15 53.23 -40.97 4.36
C ILE A 15 54.73 -41.01 4.04
N GLN A 16 55.12 -40.57 2.84
CA GLN A 16 56.51 -40.18 2.55
C GLN A 16 56.61 -38.66 2.34
N PRO A 17 57.59 -37.97 2.94
CA PRO A 17 57.94 -36.61 2.58
C PRO A 17 59.03 -36.62 1.51
N ARG A 18 58.81 -35.93 0.39
CA ARG A 18 59.87 -35.57 -0.55
C ARG A 18 60.06 -34.07 -0.58
N SER A 19 61.28 -33.69 -0.22
CA SER A 19 61.84 -32.34 -0.19
C SER A 19 62.02 -31.74 -1.58
N ALA A 20 61.68 -30.45 -1.66
CA ALA A 20 62.36 -29.35 -2.35
C ALA A 20 63.00 -29.58 -3.73
N ALA A 21 62.47 -28.87 -4.74
CA ALA A 21 63.31 -28.21 -5.73
C ALA A 21 62.65 -26.90 -6.19
N SER A 22 63.50 -25.89 -6.24
CA SER A 22 63.32 -24.49 -6.63
C SER A 22 62.67 -24.25 -8.00
N SER A 23 61.79 -23.26 -8.06
CA SER A 23 61.61 -22.41 -9.26
C SER A 23 61.11 -21.03 -8.83
N GLN A 24 62.06 -20.16 -8.49
CA GLN A 24 61.88 -18.72 -8.68
C GLN A 24 61.85 -18.47 -10.19
N ASN A 25 60.80 -17.83 -10.70
CA ASN A 25 60.93 -16.56 -11.44
C ASN A 25 59.61 -16.10 -12.10
N VAL A 26 59.26 -14.85 -11.77
CA VAL A 26 58.71 -13.83 -12.67
C VAL A 26 57.26 -14.04 -13.14
N TRP A 27 56.29 -13.73 -12.28
CA TRP A 27 54.97 -13.19 -12.67
C TRP A 27 54.35 -12.38 -11.51
N THR A 28 55.05 -11.36 -11.03
CA THR A 28 54.47 -10.37 -10.10
C THR A 28 54.84 -8.99 -10.58
N ASN A 29 54.01 -8.41 -11.47
CA ASN A 29 53.87 -6.95 -11.65
C ASN A 29 52.78 -6.59 -12.68
N GLN A 30 51.59 -7.21 -12.61
CA GLN A 30 50.41 -6.72 -13.36
C GLN A 30 49.06 -6.89 -12.63
N ILE A 31 49.05 -7.05 -11.30
CA ILE A 31 47.80 -7.13 -10.50
C ILE A 31 47.58 -5.87 -9.63
N GLY A 32 48.50 -4.91 -9.68
CA GLY A 32 48.46 -3.70 -8.82
C GLY A 32 47.56 -2.55 -9.29
N VAL A 33 47.00 -2.59 -10.51
CA VAL A 33 46.26 -1.43 -11.08
C VAL A 33 44.73 -1.64 -11.12
N ILE A 34 44.24 -2.88 -10.99
CA ILE A 34 42.80 -3.16 -11.13
C ILE A 34 42.04 -3.07 -9.77
N PHE A 35 42.73 -3.22 -8.64
CA PHE A 35 42.09 -3.13 -7.31
C PHE A 35 42.08 -1.72 -6.70
N GLY A 36 42.80 -0.75 -7.28
CA GLY A 36 42.78 0.64 -6.80
C GLY A 36 41.51 1.41 -7.20
N GLY A 37 40.81 0.98 -8.25
CA GLY A 37 39.62 1.66 -8.76
C GLY A 37 38.32 1.30 -8.04
N SER A 38 38.23 0.13 -7.37
CA SER A 38 36.98 -0.30 -6.72
C SER A 38 36.76 0.39 -5.38
N ALA A 39 37.83 0.64 -4.60
CA ALA A 39 37.72 1.32 -3.32
C ALA A 39 37.29 2.79 -3.50
N THR A 40 37.85 3.49 -4.49
CA THR A 40 37.44 4.86 -4.83
C THR A 40 36.01 4.92 -5.35
N PHE A 41 35.59 3.93 -6.15
CA PHE A 41 34.22 3.83 -6.63
C PHE A 41 33.24 3.64 -5.46
N CYS A 42 33.52 2.72 -4.53
CA CYS A 42 32.69 2.51 -3.33
C CYS A 42 32.60 3.75 -2.44
N ILE A 43 33.70 4.47 -2.22
CA ILE A 43 33.71 5.69 -1.39
C ILE A 43 32.88 6.80 -2.05
N THR A 44 33.00 6.98 -3.38
CA THR A 44 32.19 7.98 -4.10
C THR A 44 30.70 7.63 -4.08
N LEU A 45 30.33 6.36 -4.17
CA LEU A 45 28.94 5.91 -4.16
C LEU A 45 28.31 6.05 -2.77
N ILE A 46 29.07 5.78 -1.70
CA ILE A 46 28.65 6.06 -0.32
C ILE A 46 28.49 7.58 -0.10
N ALA A 47 29.44 8.40 -0.55
CA ALA A 47 29.34 9.86 -0.44
C ALA A 47 28.14 10.42 -1.23
N LEU A 48 27.86 9.88 -2.42
CA LEU A 48 26.70 10.23 -3.24
C LEU A 48 25.39 9.84 -2.54
N MET A 49 25.31 8.64 -1.96
CA MET A 49 24.15 8.19 -1.18
C MET A 49 23.94 9.05 0.08
N MET A 50 25.01 9.45 0.78
CA MET A 50 24.89 10.38 1.90
C MET A 50 24.47 11.79 1.45
N PHE A 51 24.94 12.26 0.30
CA PHE A 51 24.55 13.55 -0.27
C PHE A 51 23.06 13.57 -0.70
N PHE A 52 22.57 12.49 -1.34
CA PHE A 52 21.16 12.35 -1.68
C PHE A 52 20.27 12.13 -0.44
N ARG A 53 20.73 11.40 0.59
CA ARG A 53 20.01 11.27 1.87
C ARG A 53 19.99 12.59 2.67
N GLY A 54 21.02 13.42 2.56
CA GLY A 54 21.11 14.74 3.21
C GLY A 54 20.16 15.79 2.60
N ARG A 55 19.83 15.68 1.31
CA ARG A 55 18.87 16.60 0.65
C ARG A 55 17.40 16.28 0.91
N ARG A 56 17.04 15.10 1.42
CA ARG A 56 15.64 14.74 1.75
C ARG A 56 15.15 15.28 3.10
N LYS A 57 15.94 16.09 3.83
CA LYS A 57 15.51 16.69 5.11
C LYS A 57 15.79 18.19 5.21
N LYS A 58 15.29 19.00 4.26
CA LYS A 58 15.01 20.43 4.49
C LYS A 58 13.84 20.93 3.63
N LYS A 59 12.61 20.56 4.02
CA LYS A 59 11.48 21.50 3.99
C LYS A 59 10.96 21.61 5.43
N LYS A 60 11.63 22.45 6.24
CA LYS A 60 10.94 23.19 7.29
C LYS A 60 10.20 24.28 6.56
N PHE A 61 8.91 24.09 6.31
CA PHE A 61 8.04 25.20 6.02
C PHE A 61 7.44 25.62 7.36
N ASN A 62 7.76 26.84 7.77
CA ASN A 62 7.07 27.51 8.85
C ASN A 62 5.57 27.48 8.53
N GLN A 63 4.75 26.95 9.41
CA GLN A 63 3.34 27.34 9.45
C GLN A 63 3.12 28.04 10.77
N SER A 64 3.17 29.37 10.68
CA SER A 64 2.53 30.28 11.60
C SER A 64 1.10 29.82 11.84
N VAL A 65 0.71 29.86 13.10
CA VAL A 65 -0.68 30.07 13.48
C VAL A 65 -1.12 31.35 12.78
N ASP A 66 -1.99 31.22 11.79
CA ASP A 66 -2.94 32.26 11.39
C ASP A 66 -4.09 31.59 10.63
N SER A 67 -5.27 31.71 11.21
CA SER A 67 -6.56 31.34 10.67
C SER A 67 -6.83 32.15 9.39
N ILE A 68 -7.00 31.48 8.25
CA ILE A 68 -7.56 32.08 7.03
C ILE A 68 -8.47 31.04 6.37
N GLU A 69 -9.78 31.29 6.44
CA GLU A 69 -10.77 30.69 5.55
C GLU A 69 -10.45 31.12 4.10
N GLY A 70 -10.26 30.14 3.21
CA GLY A 70 -9.90 30.28 1.79
C GLY A 70 -9.97 28.92 1.07
N PRO A 71 -10.05 28.86 -0.28
CA PRO A 71 -10.93 27.97 -1.03
C PRO A 71 -10.54 26.49 -0.95
N GLY A 72 -11.50 25.65 -0.53
CA GLY A 72 -11.53 24.19 -0.70
C GLY A 72 -10.27 23.45 -0.25
N ASP A 73 -10.18 23.10 1.03
CA ASP A 73 -9.21 22.08 1.48
C ASP A 73 -9.44 20.81 0.65
N ASP A 74 -8.53 20.51 -0.29
CA ASP A 74 -8.56 19.27 -1.08
C ASP A 74 -8.47 18.08 -0.11
N VAL A 75 -9.59 17.38 0.06
CA VAL A 75 -9.67 16.24 0.97
C VAL A 75 -9.10 15.01 0.28
N SER A 76 -7.90 14.61 0.68
CA SER A 76 -7.29 13.36 0.23
C SER A 76 -7.81 12.16 1.04
N VAL A 77 -8.27 11.11 0.36
CA VAL A 77 -8.82 9.89 0.96
C VAL A 77 -8.10 8.66 0.40
N TYR A 78 -7.60 7.79 1.27
CA TYR A 78 -7.14 6.45 0.86
C TYR A 78 -8.31 5.48 0.91
N ILE A 79 -8.52 4.70 -0.15
CA ILE A 79 -9.61 3.73 -0.25
C ILE A 79 -9.03 2.33 -0.21
N SER A 80 -9.28 1.64 0.92
CA SER A 80 -8.95 0.23 1.09
C SER A 80 -10.16 -0.61 0.69
N GLN A 81 -9.96 -1.53 -0.24
CA GLN A 81 -11.02 -2.30 -0.88
C GLN A 81 -10.54 -3.68 -1.33
N TYR A 82 -11.47 -4.64 -1.36
CA TYR A 82 -11.25 -5.97 -1.92
C TYR A 82 -12.27 -6.23 -3.03
N SER A 83 -11.78 -6.59 -4.21
CA SER A 83 -12.57 -7.01 -5.36
C SER A 83 -12.20 -8.45 -5.74
N ASN A 84 -13.21 -9.28 -6.02
CA ASN A 84 -13.02 -10.64 -6.52
C ASN A 84 -13.56 -10.84 -7.93
N SER A 85 -14.17 -9.81 -8.51
CA SER A 85 -14.83 -9.84 -9.80
C SER A 85 -14.84 -8.47 -10.45
N GLN A 86 -14.91 -8.42 -11.78
CA GLN A 86 -14.97 -7.17 -12.53
C GLN A 86 -16.20 -6.33 -12.15
N SER A 87 -17.35 -6.96 -11.91
CA SER A 87 -18.57 -6.25 -11.48
C SER A 87 -18.38 -5.52 -10.14
N ASP A 88 -17.59 -6.10 -9.22
CA ASP A 88 -17.27 -5.46 -7.95
C ASP A 88 -16.34 -4.26 -8.16
N GLU A 89 -15.37 -4.39 -9.07
CA GLU A 89 -14.46 -3.29 -9.42
C GLU A 89 -15.21 -2.13 -10.04
N GLU A 90 -16.12 -2.39 -10.97
CA GLU A 90 -16.96 -1.36 -11.61
C GLU A 90 -17.82 -0.61 -10.58
N GLU A 91 -18.41 -1.32 -9.62
CA GLU A 91 -19.19 -0.72 -8.54
C GLU A 91 -18.32 0.20 -7.65
N ILE A 92 -17.15 -0.29 -7.25
CA ILE A 92 -16.19 0.46 -6.44
C ILE A 92 -15.69 1.69 -7.21
N LEU A 93 -15.29 1.53 -8.48
CA LEU A 93 -14.84 2.62 -9.32
C LEU A 93 -15.91 3.68 -9.51
N SER A 94 -17.18 3.29 -9.67
CA SER A 94 -18.28 4.24 -9.77
C SER A 94 -18.46 5.06 -8.48
N LEU A 95 -18.25 4.45 -7.29
CA LEU A 95 -18.17 5.19 -6.02
C LEU A 95 -16.97 6.16 -6.01
N VAL A 96 -15.80 5.70 -6.43
CA VAL A 96 -14.58 6.52 -6.45
C VAL A 96 -14.76 7.73 -7.38
N HIS A 97 -15.25 7.53 -8.59
CA HIS A 97 -15.53 8.60 -9.54
C HIS A 97 -16.54 9.61 -8.97
N TYR A 98 -17.57 9.15 -8.28
CA TYR A 98 -18.50 10.04 -7.60
C TYR A 98 -17.81 10.88 -6.51
N LEU A 99 -16.96 10.26 -5.67
CA LEU A 99 -16.20 11.00 -4.66
C LEU A 99 -15.26 12.03 -5.31
N MET A 100 -14.58 11.66 -6.39
CA MET A 100 -13.71 12.56 -7.15
C MET A 100 -14.47 13.73 -7.79
N SER A 101 -15.69 13.49 -8.30
CA SER A 101 -16.56 14.55 -8.84
C SER A 101 -16.99 15.59 -7.80
N LEU A 102 -16.77 15.30 -6.53
CA LEU A 102 -17.09 16.14 -5.40
C LEU A 102 -15.82 16.75 -4.77
N ASP A 103 -14.73 16.91 -5.53
CA ASP A 103 -13.48 17.50 -5.05
C ASP A 103 -12.82 16.71 -3.90
N LEU A 104 -12.91 15.37 -3.92
CA LEU A 104 -12.09 14.51 -3.08
C LEU A 104 -10.96 13.88 -3.91
N HIS A 105 -9.73 13.96 -3.41
CA HIS A 105 -8.60 13.29 -4.03
C HIS A 105 -8.52 11.84 -3.54
N CYS A 106 -8.94 10.88 -4.37
CA CYS A 106 -9.00 9.48 -3.99
C CYS A 106 -7.75 8.70 -4.40
N HIS A 107 -7.10 8.07 -3.43
CA HIS A 107 -6.05 7.08 -3.67
C HIS A 107 -6.64 5.68 -3.59
N VAL A 108 -6.82 5.05 -4.75
CA VAL A 108 -7.30 3.66 -4.88
C VAL A 108 -6.36 2.91 -5.83
N ASP A 109 -6.04 1.66 -5.51
CA ASP A 109 -5.14 0.85 -6.31
C ASP A 109 -5.66 0.64 -7.75
N LEU A 110 -6.97 0.41 -7.90
CA LEU A 110 -7.63 0.17 -9.18
C LEU A 110 -7.35 1.26 -10.25
N LEU A 111 -7.20 2.53 -9.84
CA LEU A 111 -6.96 3.65 -10.76
C LEU A 111 -5.48 4.01 -10.94
N ASN A 112 -4.58 3.45 -10.12
CA ASN A 112 -3.19 3.91 -10.01
C ASN A 112 -2.16 2.84 -10.44
N GLN A 113 -2.54 1.90 -11.31
CA GLN A 113 -1.67 0.78 -11.72
C GLN A 113 -0.32 1.21 -12.30
N VAL A 114 -0.30 2.27 -13.12
CA VAL A 114 0.95 2.81 -13.69
C VAL A 114 1.86 3.38 -12.60
N GLU A 115 1.29 4.14 -11.65
CA GLU A 115 2.04 4.69 -10.52
C GLU A 115 2.57 3.58 -9.62
N ILE A 116 1.73 2.60 -9.28
CA ILE A 116 2.11 1.41 -8.49
C ILE A 116 3.33 0.74 -9.12
N ASN A 117 3.30 0.48 -10.43
CA ASN A 117 4.42 -0.13 -11.14
C ASN A 117 5.68 0.73 -11.09
N ASN A 118 5.55 2.05 -11.28
CA ASN A 118 6.68 2.98 -11.22
C ASN A 118 7.30 3.10 -9.82
N MET A 119 6.51 2.89 -8.77
CA MET A 119 6.97 2.88 -7.38
C MET A 119 7.57 1.53 -6.94
N GLY A 120 7.61 0.53 -7.83
CA GLY A 120 8.12 -0.81 -7.52
C GLY A 120 7.08 -1.71 -6.83
N GLY A 121 5.79 -1.44 -7.05
CA GLY A 121 4.67 -2.28 -6.63
C GLY A 121 3.93 -1.80 -5.38
N LEU A 122 2.86 -2.52 -5.05
CA LEU A 122 1.99 -2.29 -3.89
C LEU A 122 2.76 -2.16 -2.55
N PRO A 123 3.83 -2.93 -2.27
CA PRO A 123 4.56 -2.81 -1.00
C PRO A 123 5.14 -1.43 -0.72
N ASN A 124 5.47 -0.65 -1.76
CA ASN A 124 5.95 0.72 -1.64
C ASN A 124 4.81 1.74 -1.76
N TRP A 125 3.85 1.47 -2.65
CA TRP A 125 2.74 2.39 -2.91
C TRP A 125 1.78 2.52 -1.71
N ILE A 126 1.39 1.41 -1.07
CA ILE A 126 0.46 1.39 0.07
C ILE A 126 0.94 2.27 1.24
N PRO A 127 2.14 2.05 1.82
CA PRO A 127 2.60 2.86 2.96
C PRO A 127 2.71 4.35 2.63
N GLU A 128 3.17 4.71 1.43
CA GLU A 128 3.32 6.11 1.05
C GLU A 128 1.97 6.82 1.03
N HIS A 129 0.98 6.22 0.37
CA HIS A 129 -0.33 6.81 0.21
C HIS A 129 -1.17 6.78 1.49
N ILE A 130 -1.21 5.66 2.21
CA ILE A 130 -1.99 5.57 3.44
C ILE A 130 -1.49 6.51 4.55
N LEU A 131 -0.18 6.80 4.56
CA LEU A 131 0.41 7.74 5.52
C LEU A 131 0.30 9.21 5.08
N SER A 132 0.11 9.47 3.78
CA SER A 132 -0.06 10.84 3.27
C SER A 132 -1.44 11.43 3.58
N VAL A 133 -2.47 10.59 3.72
CA VAL A 133 -3.85 11.02 3.89
C VAL A 133 -4.25 11.25 5.35
N LYS A 134 -5.28 12.09 5.55
CA LYS A 134 -5.97 12.29 6.84
C LYS A 134 -7.18 11.38 7.02
N LYS A 135 -7.75 10.88 5.92
CA LYS A 135 -8.98 10.07 5.89
C LYS A 135 -8.71 8.75 5.19
N ILE A 136 -9.14 7.65 5.79
CA ILE A 136 -9.07 6.30 5.22
C ILE A 136 -10.50 5.76 5.15
N LEU A 137 -10.95 5.42 3.96
CA LEU A 137 -12.23 4.75 3.72
C LEU A 137 -11.96 3.26 3.51
N MET A 138 -12.52 2.42 4.37
CA MET A 138 -12.49 0.97 4.20
C MET A 138 -13.85 0.50 3.66
N ILE A 139 -13.86 -0.07 2.45
CA ILE A 139 -15.04 -0.71 1.87
C ILE A 139 -15.06 -2.16 2.35
N ILE A 140 -15.88 -2.44 3.36
CA ILE A 140 -15.90 -3.74 4.05
C ILE A 140 -16.99 -4.62 3.46
N SER A 141 -16.59 -5.58 2.62
CA SER A 141 -17.47 -6.66 2.16
C SER A 141 -17.24 -7.96 2.93
N LYS A 142 -18.06 -8.99 2.67
CA LYS A 142 -17.84 -10.32 3.27
C LYS A 142 -16.51 -10.91 2.82
N GLU A 143 -16.16 -10.71 1.56
CA GLU A 143 -14.93 -11.19 0.94
C GLU A 143 -13.72 -10.47 1.53
N TYR A 144 -13.81 -9.16 1.78
CA TYR A 144 -12.79 -8.41 2.51
C TYR A 144 -12.54 -9.03 3.90
N LEU A 145 -13.61 -9.33 4.65
CA LEU A 145 -13.50 -9.96 5.97
C LEU A 145 -12.96 -11.39 5.89
N GLN A 146 -13.30 -12.14 4.85
CA GLN A 146 -12.72 -13.46 4.62
C GLN A 146 -11.23 -13.36 4.35
N ALA A 147 -10.81 -12.45 3.48
CA ALA A 147 -9.40 -12.20 3.18
C ALA A 147 -8.59 -11.86 4.44
N LEU A 148 -9.14 -11.04 5.35
CA LEU A 148 -8.50 -10.74 6.63
C LEU A 148 -8.28 -11.96 7.54
N ASN A 149 -9.15 -12.96 7.44
CA ASN A 149 -9.13 -14.14 8.29
C ASN A 149 -8.32 -15.31 7.71
N LEU A 150 -7.87 -15.22 6.46
CA LEU A 150 -7.02 -16.24 5.85
C LEU A 150 -5.66 -16.23 6.55
N GLN A 151 -5.37 -17.30 7.29
CA GLN A 151 -4.07 -17.53 7.91
C GLN A 151 -3.21 -18.39 6.98
N GLY A 152 -1.93 -18.06 6.84
CA GLY A 152 -1.00 -18.82 5.99
C GLY A 152 -1.23 -18.54 4.51
N VAL A 153 -1.29 -17.25 4.15
CA VAL A 153 -1.47 -16.72 2.80
C VAL A 153 -0.63 -17.53 1.82
N ASP A 154 -1.29 -18.16 0.85
CA ASP A 154 -0.61 -18.56 -0.37
C ASP A 154 -0.13 -17.24 -1.00
N GLU A 155 1.18 -16.99 -0.97
CA GLU A 155 1.81 -15.73 -1.44
C GLU A 155 1.42 -15.38 -2.89
N ASN A 156 0.79 -16.34 -3.59
CA ASN A 156 0.25 -16.20 -4.93
C ASN A 156 -1.05 -15.37 -5.01
N ASP A 157 -1.79 -15.15 -3.91
CA ASP A 157 -2.95 -14.24 -3.93
C ASP A 157 -2.54 -12.80 -3.59
N ALA A 158 -2.27 -12.03 -4.64
CA ALA A 158 -1.88 -10.63 -4.53
C ALA A 158 -2.93 -9.75 -3.85
N GLN A 159 -4.23 -10.05 -4.00
CA GLN A 159 -5.30 -9.28 -3.38
C GLN A 159 -5.34 -9.54 -1.87
N VAL A 160 -5.23 -10.80 -1.44
CA VAL A 160 -5.15 -11.15 -0.01
C VAL A 160 -3.91 -10.50 0.63
N CYS A 161 -2.74 -10.60 -0.02
CA CYS A 161 -1.52 -9.94 0.44
C CYS A 161 -1.70 -8.42 0.59
N LYS A 162 -2.35 -7.77 -0.38
CA LYS A 162 -2.68 -6.34 -0.35
C LYS A 162 -3.52 -5.99 0.90
N ILE A 163 -4.61 -6.73 1.12
CA ILE A 163 -5.51 -6.47 2.25
C ILE A 163 -4.80 -6.63 3.60
N HIS A 164 -3.96 -7.66 3.75
CA HIS A 164 -3.17 -7.81 4.97
C HIS A 164 -2.20 -6.65 5.19
N ALA A 165 -1.54 -6.17 4.13
CA ALA A 165 -0.64 -5.02 4.21
C ALA A 165 -1.39 -3.74 4.62
N GLU A 166 -2.48 -3.40 3.93
CA GLU A 166 -3.32 -2.24 4.24
C GLU A 166 -3.83 -2.29 5.68
N PHE A 167 -4.41 -3.43 6.08
CA PHE A 167 -4.97 -3.59 7.42
C PHE A 167 -3.90 -3.50 8.52
N GLY A 168 -2.68 -3.99 8.26
CA GLY A 168 -1.54 -3.82 9.16
C GLY A 168 -1.21 -2.35 9.41
N TYR A 169 -1.18 -1.52 8.36
CA TYR A 169 -0.97 -0.07 8.49
C TYR A 169 -2.14 0.61 9.21
N ILE A 170 -3.39 0.25 8.88
CA ILE A 170 -4.57 0.81 9.53
C ILE A 170 -4.57 0.51 11.02
N LYS A 171 -4.27 -0.74 11.42
CA LYS A 171 -4.11 -1.13 12.84
C LYS A 171 -3.05 -0.30 13.55
N SER A 172 -1.89 -0.10 12.93
CA SER A 172 -0.83 0.76 13.48
C SER A 172 -1.30 2.21 13.65
N ILE A 173 -2.03 2.74 12.67
CA ILE A 173 -2.61 4.09 12.73
C ILE A 173 -3.60 4.20 13.89
N LEU A 174 -4.52 3.23 14.03
CA LEU A 174 -5.51 3.21 15.10
C LEU A 174 -4.83 3.16 16.49
N TYR A 175 -3.83 2.31 16.66
CA TYR A 175 -3.09 2.18 17.91
C TYR A 175 -2.35 3.48 18.29
N HIS A 176 -1.77 4.18 17.31
CA HIS A 176 -1.01 5.41 17.57
C HIS A 176 -1.85 6.69 17.60
N SER A 177 -3.11 6.65 17.15
CA SER A 177 -3.97 7.83 17.06
C SER A 177 -4.28 8.44 18.44
N CYS A 178 -4.24 7.66 19.51
CA CYS A 178 -4.41 8.14 20.89
C CYS A 178 -3.31 9.13 21.36
N THR A 179 -2.20 9.24 20.62
CA THR A 179 -1.03 10.05 21.02
C THR A 179 -0.79 11.27 20.15
N LYS A 180 -1.57 11.45 19.07
CA LYS A 180 -1.33 12.51 18.07
C LYS A 180 -2.33 13.66 18.22
N ALA A 181 -1.84 14.88 18.00
CA ALA A 181 -2.66 16.10 18.01
C ALA A 181 -3.71 16.16 16.88
N SER A 182 -3.55 15.34 15.82
CA SER A 182 -4.53 15.20 14.73
C SER A 182 -4.70 13.72 14.42
N PRO A 183 -5.71 13.04 14.98
CA PRO A 183 -5.99 11.65 14.64
C PRO A 183 -6.42 11.53 13.18
N ARG A 184 -6.02 10.45 12.50
CA ARG A 184 -6.56 10.12 11.18
C ARG A 184 -7.95 9.53 11.36
N LEU A 185 -8.90 9.90 10.49
CA LEU A 185 -10.23 9.30 10.49
C LEU A 185 -10.19 8.01 9.67
N VAL A 186 -10.51 6.88 10.32
CA VAL A 186 -10.80 5.62 9.64
C VAL A 186 -12.30 5.45 9.61
N LEU A 187 -12.87 5.32 8.42
CA LEU A 187 -14.30 5.20 8.18
C LEU A 187 -14.61 3.86 7.53
N LEU A 188 -15.64 3.19 8.03
CA LEU A 188 -16.10 1.90 7.53
C LEU A 188 -17.34 2.07 6.66
N PHE A 189 -17.32 1.47 5.48
CA PHE A 189 -18.44 1.45 4.55
C PHE A 189 -18.82 0.01 4.22
N GLY A 190 -19.78 -0.53 4.96
CA GLY A 190 -20.07 -1.97 4.94
C GLY A 190 -21.01 -2.39 3.82
N ARG A 191 -20.50 -3.20 2.89
CA ARG A 191 -21.20 -3.76 1.74
C ARG A 191 -21.73 -5.15 2.07
N GLY A 192 -23.00 -5.23 2.46
CA GLY A 192 -23.64 -6.51 2.82
C GLY A 192 -23.11 -7.15 4.11
N VAL A 193 -22.44 -6.36 4.96
CA VAL A 193 -21.88 -6.75 6.26
C VAL A 193 -22.62 -6.00 7.35
N ASN A 194 -22.86 -6.64 8.50
CA ASN A 194 -23.39 -5.92 9.66
C ASN A 194 -22.25 -5.43 10.55
N PHE A 195 -22.47 -4.33 11.25
CA PHE A 195 -21.48 -3.79 12.19
C PHE A 195 -21.05 -4.81 13.27
N GLN A 196 -21.95 -5.70 13.69
CA GLN A 196 -21.67 -6.74 14.68
C GLN A 196 -20.72 -7.84 14.16
N ASP A 197 -20.61 -7.99 12.84
CA ASP A 197 -19.76 -8.98 12.19
C ASP A 197 -18.31 -8.48 12.04
N LEU A 198 -18.03 -7.24 12.44
CA LEU A 198 -16.71 -6.62 12.31
C LEU A 198 -15.73 -7.13 13.38
N PRO A 199 -14.44 -7.27 13.04
CA PRO A 199 -13.38 -7.51 14.01
C PRO A 199 -13.39 -6.46 15.13
N ASN A 200 -13.02 -6.89 16.35
CA ASN A 200 -13.03 -6.03 17.53
C ASN A 200 -12.21 -4.74 17.34
N GLU A 201 -11.14 -4.80 16.54
CA GLU A 201 -10.28 -3.65 16.25
C GLU A 201 -10.95 -2.57 15.41
N LEU A 202 -12.01 -2.93 14.68
CA LEU A 202 -12.83 -2.02 13.88
C LEU A 202 -14.11 -1.59 14.61
N GLN A 203 -14.46 -2.27 15.70
CA GLN A 203 -15.61 -1.89 16.51
C GLN A 203 -15.33 -0.54 17.20
N GLY A 204 -16.29 0.38 17.09
CA GLY A 204 -16.21 1.74 17.62
C GLY A 204 -15.74 2.78 16.60
N LEU A 205 -15.34 2.36 15.39
CA LEU A 205 -15.09 3.29 14.29
C LEU A 205 -16.41 3.78 13.66
N PRO A 206 -16.42 4.99 13.10
CA PRO A 206 -17.56 5.47 12.31
C PRO A 206 -17.90 4.48 11.19
N TYR A 207 -19.19 4.19 11.06
CA TYR A 207 -19.69 3.17 10.14
C TYR A 207 -20.91 3.69 9.37
N CYS A 208 -20.93 3.41 8.07
CA CYS A 208 -22.08 3.60 7.19
C CYS A 208 -22.34 2.33 6.37
N TYR A 209 -23.60 2.10 6.03
CA TYR A 209 -23.97 1.01 5.14
C TYR A 209 -23.77 1.40 3.69
N TYR A 210 -23.24 0.48 2.89
CA TYR A 210 -23.17 0.64 1.46
C TYR A 210 -24.59 0.72 0.87
N PRO A 211 -24.84 1.60 -0.12
CA PRO A 211 -26.15 1.73 -0.74
C PRO A 211 -26.64 0.40 -1.33
N LYS A 212 -27.90 0.03 -1.07
CA LYS A 212 -28.51 -1.20 -1.64
C LYS A 212 -28.82 -1.09 -3.13
N ARG A 213 -28.98 0.14 -3.61
CA ARG A 213 -29.18 0.48 -5.02
C ARG A 213 -28.18 1.57 -5.32
N PHE A 214 -27.41 1.39 -6.37
CA PHE A 214 -26.31 2.30 -6.71
C PHE A 214 -26.82 3.61 -7.36
N LYS A 215 -27.64 4.35 -6.59
CA LYS A 215 -28.11 5.71 -6.86
C LYS A 215 -27.39 6.66 -5.91
N ILE A 216 -26.07 6.70 -6.06
CA ILE A 216 -25.13 7.35 -5.14
C ILE A 216 -25.55 8.77 -4.72
N PRO A 217 -26.05 9.65 -5.62
CA PRO A 217 -26.37 11.02 -5.23
C PRO A 217 -27.63 11.13 -4.35
N GLU A 218 -28.56 10.18 -4.48
CA GLU A 218 -29.84 10.18 -3.74
C GLU A 218 -29.73 9.43 -2.40
N ASP A 219 -28.73 8.57 -2.23
CA ASP A 219 -28.60 7.70 -1.06
C ASP A 219 -28.15 8.47 0.20
N GLU A 220 -28.88 8.29 1.30
CA GLU A 220 -28.60 8.94 2.57
C GLU A 220 -27.27 8.48 3.18
N ASN A 221 -26.89 7.22 3.02
CA ASN A 221 -25.62 6.71 3.53
C ASN A 221 -24.44 7.31 2.75
N CYS A 222 -24.60 7.52 1.44
CA CYS A 222 -23.60 8.21 0.62
C CYS A 222 -23.44 9.68 1.01
N ARG A 223 -24.54 10.39 1.31
CA ARG A 223 -24.47 11.77 1.85
C ARG A 223 -23.83 11.82 3.24
N LYS A 224 -24.14 10.85 4.10
CA LYS A 224 -23.52 10.73 5.42
C LYS A 224 -22.03 10.43 5.32
N LEU A 225 -21.62 9.51 4.45
CA LEU A 225 -20.23 9.23 4.07
C LEU A 225 -19.52 10.51 3.66
N LEU A 226 -20.10 11.28 2.74
CA LEU A 226 -19.53 12.53 2.25
C LEU A 226 -19.35 13.56 3.38
N GLY A 227 -20.35 13.73 4.24
CA GLY A 227 -20.26 14.63 5.39
C GLY A 227 -19.10 14.26 6.32
N MET A 228 -18.89 12.96 6.58
CA MET A 228 -17.77 12.50 7.41
C MET A 228 -16.41 12.66 6.73
N LEU A 229 -16.33 12.49 5.41
CA LEU A 229 -15.08 12.68 4.67
C LEU A 229 -14.68 14.16 4.60
N LYS A 230 -15.65 15.06 4.36
CA LYS A 230 -15.43 16.51 4.25
C LYS A 230 -15.44 17.28 5.57
N ASP A 231 -15.63 16.61 6.70
CA ASP A 231 -15.87 17.25 8.00
C ASP A 231 -17.02 18.28 7.95
N ALA A 232 -18.02 18.00 7.10
CA ALA A 232 -19.16 18.86 6.83
C ALA A 232 -20.46 18.26 7.40
N GLU A 233 -21.38 19.11 7.84
CA GLU A 233 -22.71 18.65 8.26
C GLU A 233 -23.45 18.00 7.08
N PRO A 234 -23.94 16.75 7.21
CA PRO A 234 -24.57 15.99 6.11
C PRO A 234 -25.77 16.70 5.45
N LEU A 235 -26.44 17.58 6.20
CA LEU A 235 -27.64 18.32 5.78
C LEU A 235 -27.34 19.65 5.08
N LYS A 236 -26.08 20.13 5.10
CA LYS A 236 -25.64 21.36 4.41
C LYS A 236 -25.07 21.10 3.02
N LEU A 237 -24.92 19.84 2.62
CA LEU A 237 -24.65 19.43 1.25
C LEU A 237 -25.93 19.67 0.43
N SER A 238 -26.18 20.93 0.07
CA SER A 238 -27.40 21.31 -0.65
C SER A 238 -27.43 20.63 -2.03
N THR A 239 -28.65 20.45 -2.55
CA THR A 239 -28.97 19.92 -3.88
C THR A 239 -28.18 20.54 -5.02
N ASP A 240 -27.61 21.74 -4.83
CA ASP A 240 -26.79 22.44 -5.82
C ASP A 240 -25.43 21.76 -6.06
N PHE A 241 -24.80 21.18 -5.03
CA PHE A 241 -23.57 20.40 -5.19
C PHE A 241 -23.82 19.08 -5.94
N ILE A 242 -24.95 18.44 -5.64
CA ILE A 242 -25.37 17.18 -6.27
C ILE A 242 -25.76 17.42 -7.73
N SER A 243 -26.35 18.57 -8.06
CA SER A 243 -26.71 18.95 -9.43
C SER A 243 -25.49 19.10 -10.36
N ARG A 244 -24.34 19.53 -9.83
CA ARG A 244 -23.08 19.64 -10.59
C ARG A 244 -22.51 18.25 -10.92
N ALA A 245 -22.46 17.35 -9.94
CA ALA A 245 -21.98 15.98 -10.13
C ALA A 245 -22.87 15.15 -11.07
N SER A 246 -24.17 15.42 -11.09
CA SER A 246 -25.11 14.76 -12.02
C SER A 246 -25.09 15.36 -13.44
N SER A 247 -24.65 16.61 -13.61
CA SER A 247 -24.45 17.22 -14.93
C SER A 247 -23.14 16.82 -15.63
N SER A 248 -22.15 16.34 -14.88
CA SER A 248 -20.89 15.81 -15.43
C SER A 248 -20.94 14.34 -15.84
N PHE A 249 -22.00 13.60 -15.46
CA PHE A 249 -22.24 12.24 -15.92
C PHE A 249 -23.04 12.26 -17.24
N SER A 250 -22.35 12.57 -18.33
CA SER A 250 -22.83 12.30 -19.69
C SER A 250 -22.42 10.87 -20.06
N SER A 251 -23.34 10.07 -20.61
CA SER A 251 -23.13 8.66 -20.98
C SER A 251 -22.06 8.41 -22.06
N ASN A 252 -21.29 9.42 -22.45
CA ASN A 252 -20.25 9.32 -23.49
C ASN A 252 -18.84 9.06 -22.94
N ASP A 253 -18.61 9.15 -21.63
CA ASP A 253 -17.26 8.97 -21.05
C ASP A 253 -16.86 7.51 -20.83
N PHE A 254 -17.79 6.55 -21.05
CA PHE A 254 -17.50 5.12 -20.96
C PHE A 254 -16.82 4.56 -22.22
N GLU A 255 -16.94 5.23 -23.38
CA GLU A 255 -16.43 4.71 -24.66
C GLU A 255 -14.93 5.00 -24.88
N LEU A 256 -14.32 5.89 -24.07
CA LEU A 256 -12.91 6.28 -24.19
C LEU A 256 -11.94 5.42 -23.37
N ALA A 257 -12.45 4.59 -22.46
CA ALA A 257 -11.63 3.65 -21.70
C ALA A 257 -11.38 2.33 -22.45
N GLU A 258 -12.14 2.02 -23.50
CA GLU A 258 -11.99 0.79 -24.30
C GLU A 258 -10.97 0.92 -25.44
N THR A 259 -10.46 2.13 -25.75
CA THR A 259 -9.57 2.35 -26.91
C THR A 259 -8.08 2.43 -26.59
N VAL A 260 -7.68 2.21 -25.34
CA VAL A 260 -6.26 2.15 -24.92
C VAL A 260 -6.02 0.92 -24.04
N LEU A 261 -6.26 -0.27 -24.61
CA LEU A 261 -5.66 -1.54 -24.20
C LEU A 261 -5.14 -2.28 -25.43
#